data_AF-R4KRS5-F1
#
_entry.id   AF-R4KRS5-F1
#
_cell.length_a   1.000
_cell.length_b   1.000
_cell.length_c   1.000
_cell.angle_alpha   90.00
_cell.angle_beta   90.00
_cell.angle_gamma   90.00
#
_symmetry.space_group_name_H-M   'P 1'
#
loop_
_entity.id
_entity.type
_entity.pdbx_description
1 polymer ?
#
loop_
_entity_poly.entity_id
_entity_poly.type
_entity_poly.pdbx_seq_one_letter_code
_entity_poly.pdbx_strand_id
1 'polypeptide(L)'
;MKRYSIFELADEAQKHQINLGTSPVRTIRYYINKEILDKPNIVQMGKKRVSQFDDEHLYKLKIVDYYKKQGLTLEEIRKTLEEHIFWSDFGLEHIKNFMSDIYNPNLYSKTKPITREALAYFLLKLIKNKDLDKDEVIKILRKSVVDANGKSAAEIPLLDGGLSFGSKNSDTKSS
;
A
#
# COMPACT_ATOMS: atom_id res chain seq x y z
N MET A 1 -14.33 -1.34 -4.75
CA MET A 1 -13.22 -0.48 -5.22
C MET A 1 -13.80 0.71 -5.96
N LYS A 2 -13.33 1.92 -5.63
CA LYS A 2 -13.68 3.13 -6.37
C LYS A 2 -12.88 3.16 -7.68
N ARG A 3 -13.46 3.76 -8.72
CA ARG A 3 -12.82 3.92 -10.04
C ARG A 3 -12.59 5.41 -10.29
N TYR A 4 -11.44 5.72 -10.87
CA TYR A 4 -11.01 7.09 -11.13
C TYR A 4 -10.61 7.27 -12.60
N SER A 5 -10.95 8.39 -13.19
CA SER A 5 -10.18 8.96 -14.29
C SER A 5 -8.82 9.43 -13.79
N ILE A 6 -7.90 9.76 -14.70
CA ILE A 6 -6.57 10.26 -14.29
C ILE A 6 -6.63 11.60 -13.55
N PHE A 7 -7.63 12.44 -13.86
CA PHE A 7 -7.84 13.71 -13.17
C PHE A 7 -8.38 13.47 -11.76
N GLU A 8 -9.38 12.61 -11.62
CA GLU A 8 -9.90 12.23 -10.30
C GLU A 8 -8.83 11.56 -9.44
N LEU A 9 -7.97 10.71 -10.01
CA LEU A 9 -6.86 10.11 -9.28
C LEU A 9 -5.86 11.17 -8.79
N ALA A 10 -5.55 12.16 -9.63
CA ALA A 10 -4.68 13.28 -9.25
C ALA A 10 -5.29 14.10 -8.11
N ASP A 11 -6.59 14.40 -8.19
CA ASP A 11 -7.32 15.15 -7.15
C ASP A 11 -7.36 14.37 -5.83
N GLU A 12 -7.66 13.07 -5.88
CA GLU A 12 -7.62 12.22 -4.69
C GLU A 12 -6.21 12.14 -4.11
N ALA A 13 -5.18 12.00 -4.94
CA ALA A 13 -3.79 12.01 -4.47
C ALA A 13 -3.46 13.32 -3.71
N GLN A 14 -3.93 14.46 -4.19
CA GLN A 14 -3.78 15.74 -3.49
C GLN A 14 -4.54 15.79 -2.16
N LYS A 15 -5.80 15.31 -2.11
CA LYS A 15 -6.56 15.21 -0.86
C LYS A 15 -5.85 14.35 0.18
N HIS A 16 -5.12 13.32 -0.28
CA HIS A 16 -4.29 12.46 0.55
C HIS A 16 -2.85 12.99 0.77
N GLN A 17 -2.58 14.24 0.39
CA GLN A 17 -1.29 14.93 0.60
C GLN A 17 -0.08 14.24 -0.07
N ILE A 18 -0.33 13.54 -1.18
CA ILE A 18 0.71 12.89 -1.99
C ILE A 18 1.37 13.95 -2.89
N ASN A 19 2.69 14.11 -2.81
CA ASN A 19 3.40 15.11 -3.61
C ASN A 19 3.73 14.59 -5.02
N LEU A 20 2.88 14.98 -5.98
CA LEU A 20 3.07 14.70 -7.41
C LEU A 20 3.72 15.88 -8.17
N GLY A 21 4.14 16.94 -7.47
CA GLY A 21 4.69 18.16 -8.05
C GLY A 21 3.65 19.05 -8.74
N THR A 22 4.13 19.93 -9.62
CA THR A 22 3.31 20.97 -10.28
C THR A 22 2.37 20.43 -11.35
N SER A 23 2.59 19.23 -11.86
CA SER A 23 1.74 18.60 -12.89
C SER A 23 1.39 17.16 -12.52
N PRO A 24 0.43 16.94 -11.60
CA PRO A 24 0.08 15.62 -11.09
C PRO A 24 -0.28 14.60 -12.18
N VAL A 25 -1.09 15.00 -13.16
CA VAL A 25 -1.48 14.13 -14.28
C VAL A 25 -0.29 13.71 -15.13
N ARG A 26 0.67 14.62 -15.37
CA ARG A 26 1.90 14.32 -16.12
C ARG A 26 2.78 13.35 -15.31
N THR A 27 2.90 13.58 -14.01
CA THR A 27 3.66 12.72 -13.09
C THR A 27 3.08 11.31 -13.05
N ILE A 28 1.75 11.16 -12.95
CA ILE A 28 1.07 9.85 -12.99
C ILE A 28 1.39 9.13 -14.31
N ARG A 29 1.24 9.79 -15.46
CA ARG A 29 1.60 9.20 -16.76
C ARG A 29 3.07 8.79 -16.83
N TYR A 30 3.95 9.62 -16.26
CA TYR A 30 5.37 9.33 -16.23
C TYR A 30 5.70 8.10 -15.38
N TYR A 31 5.07 7.94 -14.22
CA TYR A 31 5.25 6.74 -13.38
C TYR A 31 4.72 5.47 -14.06
N ILE A 32 3.65 5.56 -14.84
CA ILE A 32 3.17 4.43 -15.67
C ILE A 32 4.21 4.06 -16.73
N ASN A 33 4.77 5.06 -17.42
CA ASN A 33 5.81 4.84 -18.44
C ASN A 33 7.11 4.28 -17.86
N LYS A 34 7.37 4.53 -16.57
CA LYS A 34 8.50 3.99 -15.83
C LYS A 34 8.19 2.67 -15.12
N GLU A 35 7.00 2.11 -15.33
CA GLU A 35 6.56 0.83 -14.74
C GLU A 35 6.56 0.85 -13.20
N ILE A 36 6.48 2.04 -12.60
CA ILE A 36 6.34 2.25 -11.16
C ILE A 36 4.85 2.16 -10.75
N LEU A 37 3.98 2.61 -11.66
CA LEU A 37 2.54 2.49 -11.54
C LEU A 37 2.00 1.59 -12.64
N ASP A 38 1.01 0.76 -12.33
CA ASP A 38 0.41 -0.12 -13.32
C ASP A 38 -0.35 0.68 -14.39
N LYS A 39 -0.54 0.04 -15.54
CA LYS A 39 -1.38 0.61 -16.60
C LYS A 39 -2.84 0.59 -16.13
N PRO A 40 -3.62 1.66 -16.41
CA PRO A 40 -5.03 1.68 -16.06
C PRO A 40 -5.81 0.67 -16.90
N ASN A 41 -6.91 0.19 -16.33
CA ASN A 41 -7.87 -0.62 -17.07
C ASN A 41 -8.53 0.23 -18.16
N ILE A 42 -8.64 -0.30 -19.38
CA ILE A 42 -9.34 0.39 -20.46
C ILE A 42 -10.75 -0.18 -20.56
N VAL A 43 -11.74 0.64 -20.23
CA VAL A 43 -13.15 0.26 -20.29
C VAL A 43 -13.88 1.03 -21.39
N GLN A 44 -14.94 0.44 -21.93
CA GLN A 44 -15.79 1.08 -22.92
C GLN A 44 -16.98 1.73 -22.22
N MET A 45 -17.07 3.07 -22.30
CA MET A 45 -18.20 3.85 -21.81
C MET A 45 -18.94 4.44 -23.01
N GLY A 46 -20.04 3.79 -23.39
CA GLY A 46 -20.76 4.07 -24.64
C GLY A 46 -19.86 3.85 -25.86
N LYS A 47 -19.59 4.92 -26.61
CA LYS A 47 -18.74 4.88 -27.82
C LYS A 47 -17.26 5.20 -27.57
N LYS A 48 -16.87 5.51 -26.32
CA LYS A 48 -15.51 5.94 -25.98
C LYS A 48 -14.79 4.89 -25.13
N ARG A 49 -13.50 4.68 -25.41
CA ARG A 49 -12.60 3.93 -24.53
C ARG A 49 -11.98 4.90 -23.54
N VAL A 50 -12.11 4.60 -22.25
CA VAL A 50 -11.60 5.45 -21.18
C VAL A 50 -10.68 4.65 -20.26
N SER A 51 -9.63 5.30 -19.79
CA SER A 51 -8.73 4.76 -18.79
C SER A 51 -9.33 4.91 -17.40
N GLN A 52 -9.47 3.79 -16.68
CA GLN A 52 -9.90 3.73 -15.30
C GLN A 52 -8.77 3.24 -14.40
N PHE A 53 -8.51 4.03 -13.38
CA PHE A 53 -7.64 3.74 -12.26
C PHE A 53 -8.49 3.32 -11.07
N ASP A 54 -7.85 2.80 -10.03
CA ASP A 54 -8.51 2.37 -8.80
C ASP A 54 -7.67 2.66 -7.56
N ASP A 55 -8.15 2.17 -6.42
CA ASP A 55 -7.55 2.42 -5.11
C ASP A 55 -6.12 1.87 -4.99
N GLU A 56 -5.76 0.83 -5.74
CA GLU A 56 -4.40 0.29 -5.79
C GLU A 56 -3.42 1.29 -6.42
N HIS A 57 -3.86 1.99 -7.46
CA HIS A 57 -3.03 3.03 -8.08
C HIS A 57 -2.76 4.18 -7.09
N LEU A 58 -3.79 4.61 -6.35
CA LEU A 58 -3.64 5.65 -5.32
C LEU A 58 -2.69 5.20 -4.20
N TYR A 59 -2.80 3.94 -3.78
CA TYR A 59 -1.91 3.35 -2.80
C TYR A 59 -0.45 3.29 -3.28
N LYS A 60 -0.21 2.87 -4.53
CA LYS A 60 1.13 2.88 -5.14
C LYS A 60 1.70 4.30 -5.22
N LEU A 61 0.92 5.30 -5.61
CA LEU A 61 1.37 6.70 -5.64
C LEU A 61 1.85 7.17 -4.27
N LYS A 62 1.18 6.74 -3.21
CA LYS A 62 1.51 7.09 -1.84
C LYS A 62 2.81 6.47 -1.36
N ILE A 63 3.04 5.21 -1.73
CA ILE A 63 4.32 4.53 -1.49
C ILE A 63 5.46 5.26 -2.20
N VAL A 64 5.26 5.63 -3.47
CA VAL A 64 6.27 6.35 -4.25
C VAL A 64 6.60 7.69 -3.60
N ASP A 65 5.60 8.44 -3.15
CA ASP A 65 5.80 9.70 -2.42
C ASP A 65 6.60 9.51 -1.13
N TYR A 66 6.31 8.47 -0.35
CA TYR A 66 7.07 8.14 0.85
C TYR A 66 8.55 7.92 0.54
N TYR A 67 8.89 7.06 -0.42
CA TYR A 67 10.29 6.78 -0.74
C TYR A 67 11.00 7.99 -1.36
N LYS A 68 10.30 8.80 -2.16
CA LYS A 68 10.86 10.08 -2.63
C LYS A 68 11.20 11.02 -1.48
N LYS A 69 10.39 11.07 -0.42
CA LYS A 69 10.68 11.86 0.79
C LYS A 69 11.90 11.34 1.55
N GLN A 70 12.20 10.04 1.45
CA GLN A 70 13.43 9.43 1.98
C GLN A 70 14.65 9.63 1.07
N GLY A 71 14.50 10.32 -0.07
CA GLY A 71 15.60 10.63 -0.99
C GLY A 71 15.88 9.57 -2.04
N LEU A 72 15.06 8.52 -2.15
CA LEU A 72 15.25 7.49 -3.18
C LEU A 72 14.92 8.04 -4.57
N THR A 73 15.71 7.59 -5.54
CA THR A 73 15.46 7.80 -6.97
C THR A 73 14.32 6.90 -7.45
N LEU A 74 13.72 7.26 -8.60
CA LEU A 74 12.65 6.46 -9.20
C LEU A 74 13.10 5.05 -9.60
N GLU A 75 14.38 4.87 -9.93
CA GLU A 75 14.93 3.55 -10.28
C GLU A 75 15.05 2.67 -9.03
N GLU A 76 15.54 3.22 -7.91
CA GLU A 76 15.58 2.51 -6.63
C GLU A 76 14.18 2.16 -6.16
N ILE A 77 13.24 3.11 -6.24
CA ILE A 77 11.83 2.87 -5.90
C ILE A 77 11.26 1.72 -6.73
N ARG A 78 11.52 1.69 -8.04
CA ARG A 78 11.07 0.60 -8.91
C ARG A 78 11.62 -0.75 -8.45
N LYS A 79 12.93 -0.84 -8.17
CA LYS A 79 13.56 -2.05 -7.65
C LYS A 79 12.94 -2.50 -6.32
N THR A 80 12.73 -1.57 -5.38
CA THR A 80 12.07 -1.84 -4.09
C THR A 80 10.59 -2.24 -4.24
N LEU A 81 9.90 -1.77 -5.28
CA LEU A 81 8.54 -2.20 -5.58
C LEU A 81 8.48 -3.61 -6.20
N GLU A 82 9.50 -3.98 -6.97
CA GLU A 82 9.68 -5.30 -7.59
C GLU A 82 10.23 -6.35 -6.61
N GLU A 83 10.83 -5.93 -5.49
CA GLU A 83 11.34 -6.82 -4.45
C GLU A 83 10.24 -7.72 -3.87
N HIS A 84 10.44 -9.02 -4.05
CA HIS A 84 9.60 -10.04 -3.42
C HIS A 84 9.84 -10.03 -1.90
N ILE A 85 8.77 -9.77 -1.16
CA ILE A 85 8.72 -9.92 0.29
C ILE A 85 8.11 -11.27 0.66
N PHE A 86 8.54 -11.87 1.76
CA PHE A 86 8.15 -13.20 2.22
C PHE A 86 7.71 -13.13 3.68
N TRP A 87 6.89 -14.10 4.10
CA TRP A 87 6.51 -14.18 5.51
C TRP A 87 7.67 -14.79 6.29
N SER A 88 8.02 -14.16 7.41
CA SER A 88 8.91 -14.79 8.38
C SER A 88 8.17 -15.87 9.18
N ASP A 89 8.94 -16.71 9.86
CA ASP A 89 8.43 -17.71 10.81
C ASP A 89 7.55 -17.05 11.87
N PHE A 90 8.02 -15.93 12.41
CA PHE A 90 7.29 -15.11 13.37
C PHE A 90 5.97 -14.59 12.79
N GLY A 91 6.00 -14.09 11.55
CA GLY A 91 4.81 -13.60 10.86
C GLY A 91 3.76 -14.68 10.64
N LEU A 92 4.18 -15.86 10.18
CA LEU A 92 3.26 -16.99 9.96
C LEU A 92 2.64 -17.49 11.26
N GLU A 93 3.39 -17.54 12.36
CA GLU A 93 2.88 -17.93 13.67
C GLU A 93 1.86 -16.91 14.20
N HIS A 94 2.15 -15.62 14.08
CA HIS A 94 1.21 -14.57 14.44
C HIS A 94 -0.06 -14.60 13.57
N ILE A 95 0.08 -14.73 12.25
CA ILE A 95 -1.06 -14.85 11.31
C ILE A 95 -1.97 -16.00 11.71
N LYS A 96 -1.40 -17.18 12.01
CA LYS A 96 -2.17 -18.36 12.43
C LYS A 96 -3.04 -18.08 13.65
N ASN A 97 -2.50 -17.36 14.63
CA ASN A 97 -3.23 -17.03 15.86
C ASN A 97 -4.37 -16.02 15.63
N PHE A 98 -4.31 -15.20 14.57
CA PHE A 98 -5.34 -14.22 14.21
C PHE A 98 -6.34 -14.69 13.14
N MET A 99 -6.05 -15.80 12.45
CA MET A 99 -6.79 -16.23 11.25
C MET A 99 -7.41 -17.63 11.40
N SER A 100 -8.04 -17.92 12.54
CA SER A 100 -8.83 -19.15 12.71
C SER A 100 -9.95 -19.29 11.65
N ASP A 101 -10.46 -18.17 11.13
CA ASP A 101 -11.70 -18.16 10.35
C ASP A 101 -11.50 -18.06 8.82
N ILE A 102 -10.29 -17.74 8.34
CA ILE A 102 -10.02 -17.49 6.90
C ILE A 102 -8.62 -17.99 6.52
N TYR A 103 -8.23 -19.16 7.02
CA TYR A 103 -6.97 -19.77 6.63
C TYR A 103 -7.06 -20.24 5.18
N ASN A 104 -6.53 -19.45 4.24
CA ASN A 104 -6.18 -19.93 2.93
C ASN A 104 -4.67 -20.25 2.93
N PRO A 105 -4.27 -21.52 3.10
CA PRO A 105 -2.85 -21.91 3.22
C PRO A 105 -2.01 -21.45 2.02
N ASN A 106 -2.64 -21.27 0.86
CA ASN A 106 -1.95 -20.89 -0.37
C ASN A 106 -1.48 -19.43 -0.40
N LEU A 107 -2.04 -18.56 0.45
CA LEU A 107 -1.65 -17.14 0.59
C LEU A 107 -0.50 -16.91 1.60
N TYR A 108 -0.17 -17.91 2.41
CA TYR A 108 0.74 -17.78 3.56
C TYR A 108 1.82 -18.86 3.53
N SER A 109 2.73 -18.76 2.56
CA SER A 109 3.90 -19.63 2.42
C SER A 109 5.20 -18.83 2.59
N LYS A 110 6.22 -19.42 3.22
CA LYS A 110 7.58 -18.86 3.27
C LYS A 110 8.27 -18.85 1.91
N THR A 111 7.84 -19.72 0.99
CA THR A 111 8.47 -19.94 -0.31
C THR A 111 7.83 -19.14 -1.43
N LYS A 112 6.73 -18.42 -1.15
CA LYS A 112 6.04 -17.60 -2.15
C LYS A 112 6.12 -16.12 -1.75
N PRO A 113 6.36 -15.23 -2.72
CA PRO A 113 6.25 -13.81 -2.48
C PRO A 113 4.86 -13.45 -1.94
N ILE A 114 4.81 -12.58 -0.95
CA ILE A 114 3.59 -11.96 -0.46
C ILE A 114 3.27 -10.77 -1.36
N THR A 115 2.01 -10.65 -1.76
CA THR A 115 1.53 -9.43 -2.40
C THR A 115 1.33 -8.32 -1.35
N ARG A 116 1.53 -7.06 -1.73
CA ARG A 116 1.25 -5.91 -0.83
C ARG A 116 -0.22 -5.89 -0.36
N GLU A 117 -1.14 -6.49 -1.11
CA GLU A 117 -2.54 -6.72 -0.72
C GLU A 117 -2.69 -7.67 0.47
N ALA A 118 -2.02 -8.83 0.44
CA ALA A 118 -2.07 -9.78 1.55
C ALA A 118 -1.46 -9.19 2.83
N LEU A 119 -0.43 -8.35 2.67
CA LEU A 119 0.13 -7.54 3.77
C LEU A 119 -0.88 -6.49 4.27
N ALA A 120 -1.53 -5.73 3.38
CA ALA A 120 -2.56 -4.75 3.74
C ALA A 120 -3.77 -5.38 4.44
N TYR A 121 -4.18 -6.58 4.03
CA TYR A 121 -5.26 -7.31 4.67
C TYR A 121 -4.87 -7.78 6.10
N PHE A 122 -3.65 -8.30 6.26
CA PHE A 122 -3.10 -8.65 7.57
C PHE A 122 -3.07 -7.43 8.50
N LEU A 123 -2.61 -6.28 7.99
CA LEU A 123 -2.58 -5.00 8.71
C LEU A 123 -3.96 -4.56 9.20
N LEU A 124 -4.96 -4.59 8.32
CA LEU A 124 -6.32 -4.19 8.66
C LEU A 124 -6.94 -5.09 9.73
N LYS A 125 -6.56 -6.38 9.79
CA LYS A 125 -7.02 -7.31 10.82
C LYS A 125 -6.27 -7.13 12.14
N LEU A 126 -4.96 -6.92 12.10
CA LEU A 126 -4.14 -6.61 13.27
C LEU A 126 -4.63 -5.35 13.99
N ILE A 127 -4.88 -4.27 13.23
CA ILE A 127 -5.36 -2.98 13.76
C ILE A 127 -6.81 -3.09 14.29
N LYS A 128 -7.63 -3.98 13.71
CA LYS A 128 -9.00 -4.21 14.20
C LYS A 128 -9.05 -5.00 15.51
N ASN A 129 -7.98 -5.70 15.88
CA ASN A 129 -7.82 -6.21 17.24
C ASN A 129 -7.48 -5.03 18.14
N LYS A 130 -8.51 -4.52 18.82
CA LYS A 130 -8.49 -3.27 19.61
C LYS A 130 -7.52 -3.27 20.79
N ASP A 131 -6.83 -4.38 21.04
CA ASP A 131 -5.96 -4.59 22.19
C ASP A 131 -4.48 -4.31 21.88
N LEU A 132 -4.10 -4.01 20.64
CA LEU A 132 -2.72 -3.74 20.26
C LEU A 132 -2.48 -2.25 20.00
N ASP A 133 -1.50 -1.68 20.69
CA ASP A 133 -1.02 -0.34 20.43
C ASP A 133 -0.37 -0.25 19.04
N LYS A 134 -0.43 0.93 18.41
CA LYS A 134 0.15 1.21 17.09
C LYS A 134 1.62 0.83 17.04
N ASP A 135 2.40 1.13 18.08
CA ASP A 135 3.83 0.82 18.13
C ASP A 135 4.09 -0.68 18.23
N GLU A 136 3.19 -1.42 18.89
CA GLU A 136 3.25 -2.87 18.99
C GLU A 136 2.91 -3.55 17.66
N VAL A 137 1.89 -3.04 16.96
CA VAL A 137 1.56 -3.43 15.59
C VAL A 137 2.77 -3.25 14.67
N ILE A 138 3.45 -2.10 14.76
CA ILE A 138 4.67 -1.80 13.98
C ILE A 138 5.79 -2.81 14.26
N LYS A 139 6.04 -3.09 15.54
CA LYS A 139 7.06 -4.04 15.96
C LYS A 139 6.77 -5.46 15.45
N ILE A 140 5.51 -5.88 15.50
CA ILE A 140 5.06 -7.18 14.96
C ILE A 140 5.31 -7.24 13.47
N LEU A 141 4.92 -6.21 12.73
CA LEU A 141 5.09 -6.15 11.28
C LEU A 141 6.55 -6.16 10.86
N ARG A 142 7.40 -5.46 11.62
CA ARG A 142 8.84 -5.46 11.38
C ARG A 142 9.48 -6.83 11.45
N LYS A 143 8.92 -7.68 12.31
CA LYS A 143 9.37 -9.06 12.47
C LYS A 143 8.64 -10.04 11.58
N SER A 144 7.52 -9.66 10.97
CA SER A 144 6.64 -10.57 10.22
C SER A 144 6.98 -10.69 8.74
N VAL A 145 7.69 -9.69 8.18
CA VAL A 145 7.97 -9.61 6.74
C VAL A 145 9.47 -9.53 6.50
N VAL A 146 9.98 -10.38 5.61
CA VAL A 146 11.40 -10.48 5.24
C VAL A 146 11.59 -10.41 3.73
N ASP A 147 12.80 -10.06 3.29
CA ASP A 147 13.18 -10.09 1.87
C ASP A 147 13.57 -11.52 1.44
N ALA A 148 13.98 -11.67 0.18
CA ALA A 148 14.49 -12.94 -0.35
C ALA A 148 15.75 -13.46 0.38
N ASN A 149 16.45 -12.60 1.14
CA ASN A 149 17.66 -12.92 1.90
C ASN A 149 17.37 -13.13 3.40
N GLY A 150 16.10 -13.12 3.82
CA GLY A 150 15.69 -13.29 5.21
C GLY A 150 15.95 -12.07 6.11
N LYS A 151 16.36 -10.92 5.54
CA LYS A 151 16.46 -9.66 6.28
C LYS A 151 15.07 -9.07 6.46
N SER A 152 14.86 -8.34 7.55
CA SER A 152 13.59 -7.62 7.75
C SER A 152 13.34 -6.71 6.55
N ALA A 153 12.26 -6.97 5.81
CA ALA A 153 11.84 -6.15 4.68
C ALA A 153 10.88 -5.04 5.12
N ALA A 154 10.89 -4.73 6.42
CA ALA A 154 9.92 -3.85 7.01
C ALA A 154 10.35 -2.40 7.05
N GLU A 155 10.79 -1.89 5.91
CA GLU A 155 10.58 -0.50 5.53
C GLU A 155 9.25 -0.42 4.77
N ILE A 156 8.17 -0.78 5.46
CA ILE A 156 6.83 -0.73 4.88
C ILE A 156 6.32 0.71 5.06
N PRO A 157 6.03 1.46 3.98
CA PRO A 157 5.51 2.84 4.02
C PRO A 157 4.18 3.01 4.77
N LEU A 158 3.57 1.91 5.22
CA LEU A 158 2.28 1.85 5.89
C LEU A 158 2.29 2.43 7.31
N LEU A 159 3.46 2.57 7.94
CA LEU A 159 3.52 2.64 9.40
C LEU A 159 4.20 3.88 9.99
N ASP A 160 5.21 4.46 9.31
CA ASP A 160 5.95 5.63 9.79
C ASP A 160 5.24 6.97 9.46
N GLY A 161 3.91 7.01 9.60
CA GLY A 161 3.10 8.24 9.41
C GLY A 161 2.55 8.46 8.00
N GLY A 162 2.79 7.54 7.06
CA GLY A 162 2.28 7.63 5.69
C GLY A 162 0.76 7.40 5.58
N LEU A 163 0.23 6.33 6.17
CA LEU A 163 -1.17 5.90 5.96
C LEU A 163 -2.08 6.10 7.18
N SER A 164 -2.59 7.32 7.34
CA SER A 164 -3.91 7.52 7.95
C SER A 164 -4.98 7.11 6.93
N PHE A 165 -5.65 5.98 7.16
CA PHE A 165 -6.98 5.76 6.60
C PHE A 165 -7.94 6.56 7.47
N GLY A 166 -8.25 7.78 7.04
CA GLY A 166 -9.03 8.69 7.86
C GLY A 166 -10.30 8.02 8.41
N SER A 167 -10.43 7.99 9.74
CA SER A 167 -11.73 8.24 10.34
C SER A 167 -11.98 9.73 10.21
N LYS A 168 -12.97 10.13 9.41
CA LYS A 168 -13.49 11.50 9.53
C LYS A 168 -14.22 11.63 10.87
N ASN A 169 -13.68 12.54 11.69
CA ASN A 169 -14.31 13.41 12.67
C ASN A 169 -15.54 12.91 13.44
N SER A 170 -15.40 12.91 14.76
CA SER A 170 -16.32 13.69 15.59
C SER A 170 -15.54 14.82 16.24
N ASP A 171 -15.42 15.94 15.52
CA ASP A 171 -15.39 17.23 16.19
C ASP A 171 -16.80 17.45 16.76
N THR A 172 -16.91 17.46 18.08
CA THR A 172 -17.87 18.35 18.73
C THR A 172 -17.06 19.32 19.57
N LYS A 173 -16.91 20.53 19.04
CA LYS A 173 -16.66 21.74 19.82
C LYS A 173 -17.84 22.01 20.76
N SER A 174 -17.52 22.80 21.79
CA SER A 174 -18.40 23.45 22.77
C SER A 174 -18.70 22.55 23.97
N SER A 175 -18.34 22.92 25.21
CA SER A 175 -18.35 24.27 25.81
C SER A 175 -17.23 24.47 26.82
#